data_AF-A0A2M9KSV1-F1
#
_entry.id   AF-A0A2M9KSV1-F1
#
_cell.length_a   1.000
_cell.length_b   1.000
_cell.length_c   1.000
_cell.angle_alpha   90.00
_cell.angle_beta   90.00
_cell.angle_gamma   90.00
#
_symmetry.space_group_name_H-M   'P 1'
#
loop_
_entity.id
_entity.type
_entity.pdbx_description
1 polymer ?
#
loop_
_entity_poly.entity_id
_entity_poly.type
_entity_poly.pdbx_seq_one_letter_code
_entity_poly.pdbx_strand_id
1 'polypeptide(L)'
;MTEDRSPAVSENPEGTAEGEEDEPIKSRKNGLYGDISDELAASMRTGWADTELHGLQPVAQAPYAAERRAKLSAAFPGERLVVPAGNLRTRANDTEYAFRAASEYVHLTGNQTEDAVLVAEPVEGGHRFALYLLPRSDRENGEFWLSGQGELWVGRRNSHAEAEKLYGLPVRDVRKAAEELAADTVPTRLVRGYDAGLEAALAEQLDEEKDQELTVFLSGLRLVKDEWEIGELRAACTSTVNGFTDVVRELGRAVATSERWIEGTFWRRARVEGNDVGYGTIAAAGPHATTLHWVRNDGDVRPGELLLLDAGVETHTLYTADVTRTLPINGTFTPLQRKIYDAVYDAQEAGIAAVRPGGGFRDFHDAAQRVLAERLLEWGLIDASVYDVEKVLELGLQRRWTLHGTGHMLGLDVHDCAHARRENYVDAVLEPGMVLTVEPGLYFQADDLTVPEEYRGVGVRIEDDILVTADGNENLSVGLPRQADEVEAWMASLNG
;
A
#
# COMPACT_ATOMS: atom_id res chain seq x y z
N MET A 1 -20.45 -0.45 21.94
CA MET A 1 -21.58 0.12 21.21
C MET A 1 -21.01 1.15 20.26
N THR A 2 -20.52 0.66 19.14
CA THR A 2 -19.91 1.44 18.07
C THR A 2 -20.95 1.54 16.98
N GLU A 3 -21.58 2.70 16.87
CA GLU A 3 -22.46 3.01 15.76
C GLU A 3 -21.65 2.98 14.47
N ASP A 4 -22.10 2.10 13.59
CA ASP A 4 -21.73 1.95 12.20
C ASP A 4 -21.79 3.32 11.50
N ARG A 5 -20.61 3.87 11.18
CA ARG A 5 -20.47 5.03 10.31
C ARG A 5 -20.02 4.53 8.94
N SER A 6 -20.91 3.82 8.28
CA SER A 6 -20.83 3.64 6.83
C SER A 6 -20.85 5.02 6.16
N PRO A 7 -19.81 5.40 5.39
CA PRO A 7 -19.85 6.65 4.63
C PRO A 7 -20.97 6.55 3.58
N ALA A 8 -21.78 7.61 3.49
CA ALA A 8 -22.81 7.72 2.47
C ALA A 8 -22.14 7.64 1.08
N VAL A 9 -22.48 6.60 0.34
CA VAL A 9 -22.11 6.43 -1.07
C VAL A 9 -22.76 7.56 -1.85
N SER A 10 -21.96 8.45 -2.43
CA SER A 10 -22.48 9.38 -3.42
C SER A 10 -22.81 8.59 -4.68
N GLU A 11 -24.10 8.58 -5.06
CA GLU A 11 -24.49 8.20 -6.40
C GLU A 11 -23.73 9.11 -7.39
N ASN A 12 -22.77 8.54 -8.10
CA ASN A 12 -22.18 9.20 -9.26
C ASN A 12 -23.30 9.41 -10.28
N PRO A 13 -23.62 10.66 -10.71
CA PRO A 13 -24.69 10.91 -11.65
C PRO A 13 -24.43 10.36 -13.06
N GLU A 14 -23.24 9.78 -13.31
CA GLU A 14 -22.80 9.25 -14.59
C GLU A 14 -22.71 7.70 -14.59
N GLY A 15 -23.17 7.05 -13.51
CA GLY A 15 -23.21 5.59 -13.37
C GLY A 15 -24.53 4.93 -13.74
N THR A 16 -25.39 5.57 -14.54
CA THR A 16 -26.56 4.87 -15.12
C THR A 16 -26.16 4.29 -16.47
N ALA A 17 -25.56 3.10 -16.46
CA ALA A 17 -25.57 2.22 -17.61
C ALA A 17 -27.00 1.66 -17.76
N GLU A 18 -27.90 2.45 -18.35
CA GLU A 18 -29.03 1.87 -19.07
C GLU A 18 -28.42 1.23 -20.33
N GLY A 19 -28.52 -0.10 -20.40
CA GLY A 19 -27.96 -0.87 -21.49
C GLY A 19 -28.70 -0.61 -22.78
N GLU A 20 -28.12 0.20 -23.66
CA GLU A 20 -28.40 0.19 -25.10
C GLU A 20 -27.09 0.53 -25.82
N GLU A 21 -26.49 -0.47 -26.50
CA GLU A 21 -25.20 -0.37 -27.20
C GLU A 21 -25.18 0.68 -28.35
N ASP A 22 -26.32 1.31 -28.66
CA ASP A 22 -26.54 2.13 -29.86
C ASP A 22 -27.10 3.56 -29.59
N GLU A 23 -27.31 3.98 -28.34
CA GLU A 23 -27.79 5.35 -28.07
C GLU A 23 -26.64 6.39 -28.04
N PRO A 24 -26.83 7.58 -28.65
CA PRO A 24 -25.82 8.64 -28.63
C PRO A 24 -25.62 9.18 -27.21
N ILE A 25 -24.36 9.22 -26.77
CA ILE A 25 -23.98 9.73 -25.44
C ILE A 25 -24.37 11.21 -25.30
N LYS A 26 -25.07 11.56 -24.22
CA LYS A 26 -25.56 12.92 -23.95
C LYS A 26 -24.44 13.84 -23.46
N SER A 27 -24.55 15.13 -23.79
CA SER A 27 -23.58 16.16 -23.36
C SER A 27 -23.73 16.52 -21.87
N ARG A 28 -22.66 17.07 -21.29
CA ARG A 28 -22.62 17.47 -19.87
C ARG A 28 -23.66 18.57 -19.56
N LYS A 29 -24.38 18.40 -18.44
CA LYS A 29 -25.47 19.26 -17.96
C LYS A 29 -25.09 20.74 -17.72
N ASN A 30 -23.80 21.03 -17.50
CA ASN A 30 -23.26 22.38 -17.25
C ASN A 30 -22.27 22.84 -18.35
N GLY A 31 -22.38 22.31 -19.57
CA GLY A 31 -21.51 22.68 -20.69
C GLY A 31 -21.66 24.14 -21.12
N LEU A 32 -20.57 24.74 -21.61
CA LEU A 32 -20.57 26.08 -22.23
C LEU A 32 -21.26 26.08 -23.62
N TYR A 33 -21.41 24.91 -24.21
CA TYR A 33 -22.01 24.70 -25.53
C TYR A 33 -23.35 23.99 -25.38
N GLY A 34 -24.29 24.30 -26.29
CA GLY A 34 -25.56 23.61 -26.40
C GLY A 34 -25.43 22.24 -27.06
N ASP A 35 -26.42 21.84 -27.85
CA ASP A 35 -26.42 20.56 -28.54
C ASP A 35 -25.26 20.44 -29.53
N ILE A 36 -24.78 19.20 -29.71
CA ILE A 36 -23.75 18.85 -30.67
C ILE A 36 -24.32 18.92 -32.08
N SER A 37 -23.69 19.66 -32.98
CA SER A 37 -24.12 19.70 -34.38
C SER A 37 -23.72 18.41 -35.12
N ASP A 38 -24.51 18.02 -36.11
CA ASP A 38 -24.24 16.86 -36.96
C ASP A 38 -22.88 16.96 -37.67
N GLU A 39 -22.47 18.16 -38.07
CA GLU A 39 -21.17 18.40 -38.70
C GLU A 39 -20.01 18.16 -37.74
N LEU A 40 -20.13 18.56 -36.47
CA LEU A 40 -19.11 18.28 -35.46
C LEU A 40 -19.04 16.77 -35.17
N ALA A 41 -20.20 16.12 -34.99
CA ALA A 41 -20.25 14.67 -34.78
C ALA A 41 -19.61 13.90 -35.96
N ALA A 42 -19.93 14.27 -37.20
CA ALA A 42 -19.33 13.67 -38.39
C ALA A 42 -17.82 13.93 -38.49
N SER A 43 -17.37 15.14 -38.15
CA SER A 43 -15.95 15.49 -38.08
C SER A 43 -15.21 14.63 -37.06
N MET A 44 -15.79 14.43 -35.87
CA MET A 44 -15.19 13.67 -34.78
C MET A 44 -15.07 12.15 -35.06
N ARG A 45 -15.76 11.61 -36.07
CA ARG A 45 -15.65 10.20 -36.48
C ARG A 45 -14.46 9.91 -37.41
N THR A 46 -13.92 10.93 -38.09
CA THR A 46 -12.97 10.72 -39.20
C THR A 46 -11.61 11.38 -38.97
N GLY A 47 -10.60 10.98 -39.74
CA GLY A 47 -9.27 11.61 -39.72
C GLY A 47 -8.34 11.16 -38.59
N TRP A 48 -8.72 10.11 -37.86
CA TRP A 48 -7.92 9.52 -36.79
C TRP A 48 -7.09 8.33 -37.29
N ALA A 49 -5.85 8.21 -36.83
CA ALA A 49 -5.00 7.06 -37.12
C ALA A 49 -5.38 5.84 -36.26
N ASP A 50 -5.12 4.64 -36.76
CA ASP A 50 -5.12 3.44 -35.93
C ASP A 50 -4.02 3.54 -34.86
N THR A 51 -4.37 3.18 -33.63
CA THR A 51 -3.49 3.25 -32.46
C THR A 51 -3.26 1.88 -31.83
N GLU A 52 -3.71 0.81 -32.51
CA GLU A 52 -3.50 -0.55 -32.07
C GLU A 52 -2.00 -0.85 -31.92
N LEU A 53 -1.62 -1.35 -30.74
CA LEU A 53 -0.26 -1.79 -30.47
C LEU A 53 -0.08 -3.22 -30.96
N HIS A 54 1.01 -3.38 -31.70
CA HIS A 54 1.46 -4.67 -32.20
C HIS A 54 2.77 -5.05 -31.52
N GLY A 55 3.00 -6.36 -31.32
CA GLY A 55 4.23 -6.86 -30.70
C GLY A 55 4.29 -6.76 -29.16
N LEU A 56 3.15 -6.47 -28.51
CA LEU A 56 3.05 -6.50 -27.05
C LEU A 56 3.52 -7.84 -26.48
N GLN A 57 4.29 -7.78 -25.40
CA GLN A 57 4.70 -8.93 -24.60
C GLN A 57 3.85 -8.98 -23.33
N PRO A 58 3.62 -10.18 -22.76
CA PRO A 58 3.00 -10.28 -21.45
C PRO A 58 3.73 -9.46 -20.40
N VAL A 59 2.99 -8.89 -19.44
CA VAL A 59 3.58 -8.20 -18.29
C VAL A 59 4.43 -9.19 -17.48
N ALA A 60 5.49 -8.70 -16.83
CA ALA A 60 6.43 -9.55 -16.10
C ALA A 60 5.77 -10.43 -15.03
N GLN A 61 4.70 -9.93 -14.41
CA GLN A 61 3.91 -10.63 -13.39
C GLN A 61 3.04 -11.76 -13.96
N ALA A 62 2.71 -11.76 -15.26
CA ALA A 62 1.71 -12.66 -15.85
C ALA A 62 1.92 -14.17 -15.53
N PRO A 63 3.15 -14.75 -15.62
CA PRO A 63 3.37 -16.14 -15.24
C PRO A 63 3.13 -16.40 -13.73
N TYR A 64 3.61 -15.52 -12.85
CA TYR A 64 3.40 -15.61 -11.40
C TYR A 64 1.91 -15.50 -11.04
N ALA A 65 1.20 -14.57 -11.67
CA ALA A 65 -0.24 -14.41 -11.57
C ALA A 65 -1.01 -15.68 -11.97
N ALA A 66 -0.53 -16.42 -12.98
CA ALA A 66 -1.14 -17.68 -13.38
C ALA A 66 -1.01 -18.77 -12.30
N GLU A 67 0.13 -18.86 -11.62
CA GLU A 67 0.33 -19.80 -10.50
C GLU A 67 -0.57 -19.46 -9.30
N ARG A 68 -0.71 -18.17 -8.99
CA ARG A 68 -1.61 -17.67 -7.93
C ARG A 68 -3.07 -17.99 -8.24
N ARG A 69 -3.50 -17.79 -9.50
CA ARG A 69 -4.83 -18.18 -9.98
C ARG A 69 -5.05 -19.71 -9.91
N ALA A 70 -4.02 -20.52 -10.15
CA ALA A 70 -4.13 -21.97 -10.00
C ALA A 70 -4.36 -22.39 -8.54
N LYS A 71 -3.67 -21.76 -7.57
CA LYS A 71 -3.90 -21.97 -6.13
C LYS A 71 -5.32 -21.55 -5.73
N LEU A 72 -5.78 -20.39 -6.23
CA LEU A 72 -7.16 -19.92 -6.02
C LEU A 72 -8.19 -20.92 -6.58
N SER A 73 -7.97 -21.40 -7.80
CA SER A 73 -8.86 -22.38 -8.45
C SER A 73 -8.93 -23.70 -7.68
N ALA A 74 -7.83 -24.14 -7.06
CA ALA A 74 -7.80 -25.36 -6.28
C ALA A 74 -8.52 -25.23 -4.93
N ALA A 75 -8.55 -24.02 -4.36
CA ALA A 75 -9.15 -23.76 -3.05
C ALA A 75 -10.68 -23.71 -3.08
N PHE A 76 -11.28 -23.25 -4.18
CA PHE A 76 -12.74 -23.05 -4.29
C PHE A 76 -13.34 -23.76 -5.52
N PRO A 77 -13.23 -25.10 -5.63
CA PRO A 77 -13.75 -25.81 -6.79
C PRO A 77 -15.28 -25.69 -6.88
N GLY A 78 -15.79 -25.43 -8.09
CA GLY A 78 -17.24 -25.43 -8.36
C GLY A 78 -17.98 -24.15 -7.98
N GLU A 79 -17.27 -23.12 -7.50
CA GLU A 79 -17.83 -21.81 -7.18
C GLU A 79 -17.28 -20.76 -8.16
N ARG A 80 -18.10 -19.80 -8.60
CA ARG A 80 -17.63 -18.63 -9.36
C ARG A 80 -16.89 -17.69 -8.41
N LEU A 81 -15.74 -17.18 -8.83
CA LEU A 81 -14.95 -16.22 -8.06
C LEU A 81 -14.88 -14.90 -8.82
N VAL A 82 -15.27 -13.81 -8.17
CA VAL A 82 -15.30 -12.45 -8.73
C VAL A 82 -14.40 -11.55 -7.91
N VAL A 83 -13.38 -10.99 -8.55
CA VAL A 83 -12.41 -10.10 -7.90
C VAL A 83 -12.40 -8.77 -8.67
N PRO A 84 -13.12 -7.74 -8.20
CA PRO A 84 -13.11 -6.41 -8.82
C PRO A 84 -11.80 -5.66 -8.54
N ALA A 85 -11.35 -4.84 -9.48
CA ALA A 85 -10.22 -3.92 -9.32
C ALA A 85 -10.60 -2.68 -8.51
N GLY A 86 -11.88 -2.33 -8.48
CA GLY A 86 -12.41 -1.13 -7.83
C GLY A 86 -12.78 -0.03 -8.83
N ASN A 87 -13.64 0.88 -8.36
CA ASN A 87 -14.05 2.07 -9.11
C ASN A 87 -13.34 3.33 -8.60
N LEU A 88 -13.34 4.40 -9.40
CA LEU A 88 -12.87 5.71 -8.99
C LEU A 88 -13.60 6.23 -7.74
N ARG A 89 -12.87 6.97 -6.89
CA ARG A 89 -13.42 7.62 -5.69
C ARG A 89 -13.37 9.12 -5.82
N THR A 90 -14.50 9.78 -5.60
CA THR A 90 -14.61 11.24 -5.63
C THR A 90 -13.73 11.89 -4.55
N ARG A 91 -12.92 12.86 -4.96
CA ARG A 91 -12.15 13.75 -4.08
C ARG A 91 -12.91 15.04 -3.79
N ALA A 92 -13.33 15.75 -4.83
CA ALA A 92 -14.11 16.98 -4.71
C ALA A 92 -14.92 17.23 -5.99
N ASN A 93 -16.25 17.14 -5.92
CA ASN A 93 -17.16 17.28 -7.08
C ASN A 93 -16.77 16.34 -8.23
N ASP A 94 -16.46 16.88 -9.41
CA ASP A 94 -16.06 16.18 -10.64
C ASP A 94 -14.55 15.87 -10.70
N THR A 95 -13.91 15.77 -9.53
CA THR A 95 -12.51 15.38 -9.42
C THR A 95 -12.38 14.17 -8.53
N GLU A 96 -11.66 13.18 -9.00
CA GLU A 96 -11.40 11.91 -8.33
C GLU A 96 -10.03 11.92 -7.65
N TYR A 97 -9.83 11.00 -6.71
CA TYR A 97 -8.50 10.60 -6.27
C TYR A 97 -7.79 9.84 -7.39
N ALA A 98 -6.47 9.84 -7.39
CA ALA A 98 -5.71 8.95 -8.26
C ALA A 98 -6.14 7.50 -8.00
N PHE A 99 -6.44 6.76 -9.07
CA PHE A 99 -6.88 5.38 -8.95
C PHE A 99 -5.73 4.48 -8.50
N ARG A 100 -6.02 3.59 -7.56
CA ARG A 100 -5.17 2.47 -7.17
C ARG A 100 -6.05 1.23 -7.07
N ALA A 101 -5.76 0.23 -7.90
CA ALA A 101 -6.53 -1.01 -7.94
C ALA A 101 -6.43 -1.81 -6.63
N ALA A 102 -7.45 -2.63 -6.39
CA ALA A 102 -7.51 -3.60 -5.31
C ALA A 102 -6.29 -4.54 -5.35
N SER A 103 -5.65 -4.72 -4.20
CA SER A 103 -4.42 -5.50 -4.11
C SER A 103 -4.65 -6.97 -4.46
N GLU A 104 -5.81 -7.54 -4.12
CA GLU A 104 -6.25 -8.88 -4.53
C GLU A 104 -6.31 -9.03 -6.05
N TYR A 105 -6.89 -8.03 -6.73
CA TYR A 105 -7.03 -8.02 -8.18
C TYR A 105 -5.67 -7.94 -8.86
N VAL A 106 -4.84 -6.98 -8.43
CA VAL A 106 -3.50 -6.77 -9.00
C VAL A 106 -2.63 -7.99 -8.77
N HIS A 107 -2.67 -8.59 -7.58
CA HIS A 107 -1.91 -9.81 -7.26
C HIS A 107 -2.23 -10.98 -8.20
N LEU A 108 -3.49 -11.10 -8.66
CA LEU A 108 -3.96 -12.18 -9.53
C LEU A 108 -3.87 -11.88 -11.03
N THR A 109 -3.58 -10.64 -11.44
CA THR A 109 -3.68 -10.23 -12.85
C THR A 109 -2.48 -9.43 -13.36
N GLY A 110 -1.87 -8.59 -12.52
CA GLY A 110 -0.96 -7.51 -12.92
C GLY A 110 -1.64 -6.37 -13.69
N ASN A 111 -2.98 -6.38 -13.83
CA ASN A 111 -3.74 -5.27 -14.38
C ASN A 111 -4.06 -4.27 -13.26
N GLN A 112 -4.07 -2.97 -13.60
CA GLN A 112 -4.39 -1.87 -12.67
C GLN A 112 -5.46 -0.93 -13.24
N THR A 113 -6.26 -1.42 -14.19
CA THR A 113 -7.29 -0.61 -14.83
C THR A 113 -8.50 -0.46 -13.89
N GLU A 114 -9.04 0.75 -13.79
CA GLU A 114 -10.30 0.99 -13.08
C GLU A 114 -11.48 0.28 -13.73
N ASP A 115 -12.52 0.02 -12.93
CA ASP A 115 -13.74 -0.66 -13.35
C ASP A 115 -13.48 -2.05 -13.98
N ALA A 116 -12.33 -2.66 -13.67
CA ALA A 116 -11.97 -3.98 -14.18
C ALA A 116 -12.39 -5.09 -13.21
N VAL A 117 -12.58 -6.30 -13.73
CA VAL A 117 -13.00 -7.46 -12.92
C VAL A 117 -12.30 -8.71 -13.42
N LEU A 118 -11.74 -9.49 -12.50
CA LEU A 118 -11.28 -10.85 -12.78
C LEU A 118 -12.40 -11.81 -12.39
N VAL A 119 -12.79 -12.68 -13.33
CA VAL A 119 -13.78 -13.72 -13.09
C VAL A 119 -13.16 -15.08 -13.30
N ALA A 120 -13.36 -15.99 -12.35
CA ALA A 120 -13.07 -17.40 -12.47
C ALA A 120 -14.39 -18.18 -12.59
N GLU A 121 -14.70 -18.66 -13.79
CA GLU A 121 -15.87 -19.51 -14.03
C GLU A 121 -15.52 -20.97 -13.72
N PRO A 122 -16.30 -21.67 -12.87
CA PRO A 122 -16.00 -23.05 -12.53
C PRO A 122 -16.21 -23.97 -13.74
N VAL A 123 -15.27 -24.88 -13.95
CA VAL A 123 -15.34 -25.94 -14.97
C VAL A 123 -14.91 -27.28 -14.35
N GLU A 124 -15.10 -28.38 -15.05
CA GLU A 124 -14.59 -29.68 -14.59
C GLU A 124 -13.06 -29.59 -14.39
N GLY A 125 -12.62 -29.84 -13.15
CA GLY A 125 -11.20 -29.84 -12.79
C GLY A 125 -10.56 -28.48 -12.48
N GLY A 126 -11.31 -27.37 -12.44
CA GLY A 126 -10.77 -26.06 -12.05
C GLY A 126 -11.63 -24.88 -12.49
N HIS A 127 -11.00 -23.82 -12.99
CA HIS A 127 -11.68 -22.62 -13.48
C HIS A 127 -11.16 -22.18 -14.84
N ARG A 128 -12.03 -21.55 -15.61
CA ARG A 128 -11.66 -20.72 -16.75
C ARG A 128 -11.67 -19.26 -16.30
N PHE A 129 -10.50 -18.62 -16.36
CA PHE A 129 -10.35 -17.21 -16.00
C PHE A 129 -10.58 -16.28 -17.20
N ALA A 130 -11.21 -15.14 -16.95
CA ALA A 130 -11.35 -14.05 -17.91
C ALA A 130 -11.26 -12.69 -17.19
N LEU A 131 -10.77 -11.68 -17.89
CA LEU A 131 -10.86 -10.29 -17.46
C LEU A 131 -12.05 -9.63 -18.11
N TYR A 132 -12.82 -8.88 -17.34
CA TYR A 132 -13.81 -7.95 -17.83
C TYR A 132 -13.19 -6.56 -17.77
N LEU A 133 -12.95 -5.96 -18.94
CA LEU A 133 -12.36 -4.65 -19.12
C LEU A 133 -13.23 -3.84 -20.07
N LEU A 134 -13.25 -2.52 -19.90
CA LEU A 134 -13.88 -1.66 -20.89
C LEU A 134 -13.09 -1.74 -22.22
N PRO A 135 -13.75 -1.87 -23.40
CA PRO A 135 -13.05 -1.91 -24.68
C PRO A 135 -12.42 -0.55 -24.99
N ARG A 136 -11.59 -0.49 -26.04
CA ARG A 136 -11.17 0.80 -26.59
C ARG A 136 -12.40 1.64 -26.94
N SER A 137 -12.35 2.94 -26.64
CA SER A 137 -13.47 3.83 -26.91
C SER A 137 -13.89 3.77 -28.37
N ASP A 138 -15.18 3.61 -28.59
CA ASP A 138 -15.74 3.68 -29.94
C ASP A 138 -15.78 5.14 -30.43
N ARG A 139 -15.27 5.35 -31.65
CA ARG A 139 -15.26 6.66 -32.31
C ARG A 139 -16.56 6.94 -33.07
N GLU A 140 -17.33 5.91 -33.40
CA GLU A 140 -18.55 6.02 -34.19
C GLU A 140 -19.76 6.46 -33.33
N ASN A 141 -19.91 5.89 -32.14
CA ASN A 141 -21.02 6.20 -31.23
C ASN A 141 -20.79 7.46 -30.35
N GLY A 142 -19.58 8.03 -30.40
CA GLY A 142 -19.22 9.23 -29.64
C GLY A 142 -18.56 8.98 -28.28
N GLU A 143 -18.40 7.72 -27.84
CA GLU A 143 -17.71 7.35 -26.60
C GLU A 143 -16.35 8.02 -26.47
N PHE A 144 -15.56 8.01 -27.54
CA PHE A 144 -14.23 8.62 -27.57
C PHE A 144 -14.17 10.06 -27.02
N TRP A 145 -15.22 10.88 -27.23
CA TRP A 145 -15.17 12.31 -26.97
C TRP A 145 -16.36 12.89 -26.18
N LEU A 146 -17.45 12.14 -26.01
CA LEU A 146 -18.62 12.55 -25.22
C LEU A 146 -18.68 11.89 -23.85
N SER A 147 -18.15 10.67 -23.73
CA SER A 147 -18.09 9.99 -22.45
C SER A 147 -17.03 10.63 -21.56
N GLY A 148 -17.33 10.79 -20.27
CA GLY A 148 -16.32 11.13 -19.26
C GLY A 148 -15.18 10.11 -19.20
N GLN A 149 -15.44 8.87 -19.63
CA GLN A 149 -14.50 7.75 -19.73
C GLN A 149 -13.96 7.54 -21.16
N GLY A 150 -14.18 8.49 -22.07
CA GLY A 150 -13.68 8.45 -23.44
C GLY A 150 -12.18 8.73 -23.52
N GLU A 151 -11.46 8.10 -24.46
CA GLU A 151 -10.00 8.26 -24.56
C GLU A 151 -9.51 9.71 -24.83
N LEU A 152 -10.39 10.61 -25.31
CA LEU A 152 -10.05 12.04 -25.41
C LEU A 152 -9.95 12.73 -24.05
N TRP A 153 -10.66 12.22 -23.04
CA TRP A 153 -10.74 12.79 -21.69
C TRP A 153 -9.75 12.15 -20.73
N VAL A 154 -9.72 10.82 -20.70
CA VAL A 154 -8.95 10.05 -19.70
C VAL A 154 -7.68 9.42 -20.29
N GLY A 155 -7.43 9.63 -21.57
CA GLY A 155 -6.31 9.04 -22.28
C GLY A 155 -6.60 7.63 -22.79
N ARG A 156 -5.61 7.08 -23.47
CA ARG A 156 -5.75 5.82 -24.21
C ARG A 156 -6.01 4.62 -23.29
N ARG A 157 -6.90 3.73 -23.74
CA ARG A 157 -7.14 2.41 -23.18
C ARG A 157 -6.56 1.31 -24.08
N ASN A 158 -6.14 0.22 -23.46
CA ASN A 158 -5.80 -0.97 -24.22
C ASN A 158 -7.06 -1.55 -24.88
N SER A 159 -6.95 -1.99 -26.13
CA SER A 159 -8.00 -2.80 -26.74
C SER A 159 -8.11 -4.15 -26.00
N HIS A 160 -9.22 -4.86 -26.18
CA HIS A 160 -9.33 -6.23 -25.63
C HIS A 160 -8.21 -7.13 -26.15
N ALA A 161 -7.88 -7.06 -27.45
CA ALA A 161 -6.80 -7.86 -28.04
C ALA A 161 -5.40 -7.49 -27.50
N GLU A 162 -5.18 -6.23 -27.16
CA GLU A 162 -3.95 -5.79 -26.48
C GLU A 162 -3.89 -6.32 -25.05
N ALA A 163 -4.99 -6.20 -24.30
CA ALA A 163 -5.08 -6.70 -22.94
C ALA A 163 -4.94 -8.23 -22.86
N GLU A 164 -5.49 -8.99 -23.80
CA GLU A 164 -5.29 -10.44 -23.90
C GLU A 164 -3.82 -10.80 -24.03
N LYS A 165 -3.06 -10.04 -24.84
CA LYS A 165 -1.60 -10.24 -25.00
C LYS A 165 -0.82 -9.85 -23.75
N LEU A 166 -1.20 -8.76 -23.08
CA LEU A 166 -0.52 -8.27 -21.89
C LEU A 166 -0.72 -9.18 -20.68
N TYR A 167 -1.94 -9.67 -20.46
CA TYR A 167 -2.28 -10.42 -19.24
C TYR A 167 -2.40 -11.93 -19.44
N GLY A 168 -2.40 -12.39 -20.70
CA GLY A 168 -2.50 -13.82 -21.02
C GLY A 168 -3.85 -14.44 -20.61
N LEU A 169 -4.91 -13.63 -20.58
CA LEU A 169 -6.26 -14.01 -20.20
C LEU A 169 -7.24 -13.57 -21.29
N PRO A 170 -8.28 -14.35 -21.62
CA PRO A 170 -9.39 -13.88 -22.44
C PRO A 170 -10.01 -12.60 -21.83
N VAL A 171 -10.39 -11.65 -22.68
CA VAL A 171 -10.98 -10.38 -22.25
C VAL A 171 -12.42 -10.25 -22.75
N ARG A 172 -13.30 -9.73 -21.89
CA ARG A 172 -14.71 -9.42 -22.15
C ARG A 172 -15.00 -7.97 -21.82
N ASP A 173 -16.12 -7.47 -22.32
CA ASP A 173 -16.60 -6.12 -22.04
C ASP A 173 -17.18 -6.04 -20.62
N VAL A 174 -16.61 -5.18 -19.78
CA VAL A 174 -17.08 -5.03 -18.38
C VAL A 174 -18.49 -4.49 -18.25
N ARG A 175 -19.00 -3.78 -19.25
CA ARG A 175 -20.40 -3.32 -19.27
C ARG A 175 -21.39 -4.48 -19.22
N LYS A 176 -20.97 -5.67 -19.66
CA LYS A 176 -21.77 -6.89 -19.68
C LYS A 176 -21.58 -7.75 -18.44
N ALA A 177 -20.63 -7.41 -17.54
CA ALA A 177 -20.28 -8.24 -16.40
C ALA A 177 -21.49 -8.49 -15.48
N ALA A 178 -22.21 -7.44 -15.09
CA ALA A 178 -23.37 -7.57 -14.20
C ALA A 178 -24.45 -8.50 -14.80
N GLU A 179 -24.81 -8.29 -16.05
CA GLU A 179 -25.81 -9.11 -16.75
C GLU A 179 -25.35 -10.56 -16.94
N GLU A 180 -24.13 -10.76 -17.48
CA GLU A 180 -23.61 -12.10 -17.78
C GLU A 180 -23.43 -12.95 -16.51
N LEU A 181 -22.94 -12.36 -15.42
CA LEU A 181 -22.68 -13.07 -14.18
C LEU A 181 -23.97 -13.33 -13.38
N ALA A 182 -24.99 -12.49 -13.52
CA ALA A 182 -26.31 -12.70 -12.91
C ALA A 182 -27.23 -13.63 -13.71
N ALA A 183 -26.86 -13.98 -14.96
CA ALA A 183 -27.68 -14.79 -15.85
C ALA A 183 -27.90 -16.24 -15.39
N ASP A 184 -27.11 -16.73 -14.43
CA ASP A 184 -27.22 -18.06 -13.86
C ASP A 184 -27.19 -18.05 -12.32
N THR A 185 -27.25 -19.26 -11.75
CA THR A 185 -27.32 -19.49 -10.30
C THR A 185 -26.08 -20.21 -9.76
N VAL A 186 -24.94 -20.07 -10.45
CA VAL A 186 -23.68 -20.64 -9.96
C VAL A 186 -23.35 -20.01 -8.60
N PRO A 187 -23.05 -20.82 -7.56
CA PRO A 187 -22.62 -20.29 -6.26
C PRO A 187 -21.42 -19.36 -6.46
N THR A 188 -21.53 -18.11 -6.00
CA THR A 188 -20.55 -17.06 -6.31
C THR A 188 -19.93 -16.52 -5.03
N ARG A 189 -18.62 -16.27 -5.07
CA ARG A 189 -17.88 -15.51 -4.06
C ARG A 189 -17.34 -14.25 -4.70
N LEU A 190 -17.46 -13.13 -4.01
CA LEU A 190 -17.01 -11.83 -4.48
C LEU A 190 -16.17 -11.12 -3.42
N VAL A 191 -15.09 -10.46 -3.86
CA VAL A 191 -14.32 -9.56 -2.99
C VAL A 191 -15.07 -8.23 -2.86
N ARG A 192 -15.69 -8.01 -1.70
CA ARG A 192 -16.60 -6.89 -1.42
C ARG A 192 -15.87 -5.56 -1.21
N GLY A 193 -16.61 -4.47 -1.35
CA GLY A 193 -16.17 -3.10 -1.08
C GLY A 193 -15.55 -2.37 -2.27
N TYR A 194 -15.32 -3.09 -3.38
CA TYR A 194 -14.65 -2.55 -4.55
C TYR A 194 -15.62 -2.14 -5.67
N ASP A 195 -16.73 -2.85 -5.86
CA ASP A 195 -17.72 -2.54 -6.90
C ASP A 195 -19.16 -2.76 -6.40
N ALA A 196 -19.85 -1.66 -6.07
CA ALA A 196 -21.20 -1.71 -5.52
C ALA A 196 -22.25 -2.15 -6.56
N GLY A 197 -22.00 -1.90 -7.85
CA GLY A 197 -22.90 -2.28 -8.93
C GLY A 197 -22.93 -3.80 -9.11
N LEU A 198 -21.76 -4.43 -9.12
CA LEU A 198 -21.64 -5.89 -9.14
C LEU A 198 -22.19 -6.54 -7.87
N GLU A 199 -21.91 -5.98 -6.70
CA GLU A 199 -22.46 -6.48 -5.45
C GLU A 199 -23.99 -6.49 -5.45
N ALA A 200 -24.61 -5.43 -5.99
CA ALA A 200 -26.06 -5.34 -6.12
C ALA A 200 -26.60 -6.33 -7.17
N ALA A 201 -25.93 -6.46 -8.33
CA ALA A 201 -26.35 -7.35 -9.41
C ALA A 201 -26.28 -8.83 -9.02
N LEU A 202 -25.33 -9.19 -8.15
CA LEU A 202 -25.09 -10.56 -7.70
C LEU A 202 -25.67 -10.88 -6.32
N ALA A 203 -26.47 -9.98 -5.75
CA ALA A 203 -26.92 -10.08 -4.36
C ALA A 203 -27.64 -11.40 -4.02
N GLU A 204 -28.29 -12.05 -4.99
CA GLU A 204 -28.98 -13.34 -4.79
C GLU A 204 -28.01 -14.54 -4.79
N GLN A 205 -26.82 -14.41 -5.38
CA GLN A 205 -25.80 -15.46 -5.48
C GLN A 205 -24.74 -15.38 -4.37
N LEU A 206 -24.60 -14.24 -3.71
CA LEU A 206 -23.56 -13.96 -2.73
C LEU A 206 -23.91 -14.44 -1.31
N ASP A 207 -22.87 -14.77 -0.56
CA ASP A 207 -22.95 -15.14 0.85
C ASP A 207 -21.79 -14.47 1.60
N GLU A 208 -22.10 -13.69 2.63
CA GLU A 208 -21.12 -12.85 3.33
C GLU A 208 -20.00 -13.66 4.00
N GLU A 209 -20.32 -14.82 4.58
CA GLU A 209 -19.32 -15.68 5.21
C GLU A 209 -18.37 -16.25 4.15
N LYS A 210 -18.91 -16.67 3.00
CA LYS A 210 -18.12 -17.18 1.89
C LYS A 210 -17.26 -16.12 1.21
N ASP A 211 -17.78 -14.90 1.08
CA ASP A 211 -17.03 -13.76 0.54
C ASP A 211 -15.86 -13.42 1.47
N GLN A 212 -16.10 -13.42 2.78
CA GLN A 212 -15.06 -13.21 3.78
C GLN A 212 -14.00 -14.32 3.72
N GLU A 213 -14.38 -15.57 3.52
CA GLU A 213 -13.43 -16.68 3.32
C GLU A 213 -12.54 -16.48 2.08
N LEU A 214 -13.10 -15.95 0.98
CA LEU A 214 -12.33 -15.60 -0.22
C LEU A 214 -11.30 -14.51 0.09
N THR A 215 -11.72 -13.43 0.75
CA THR A 215 -10.82 -12.33 1.18
C THR A 215 -9.69 -12.86 2.07
N VAL A 216 -10.02 -13.69 3.07
CA VAL A 216 -9.04 -14.31 3.97
C VAL A 216 -8.04 -15.18 3.20
N PHE A 217 -8.52 -15.97 2.23
CA PHE A 217 -7.65 -16.80 1.40
C PHE A 217 -6.70 -15.95 0.54
N LEU A 218 -7.22 -14.92 -0.13
CA LEU A 218 -6.43 -14.03 -1.00
C LEU A 218 -5.38 -13.24 -0.21
N SER A 219 -5.73 -12.83 1.00
CA SER A 219 -4.80 -12.23 1.96
C SER A 219 -3.67 -13.20 2.34
N GLY A 220 -4.03 -14.44 2.70
CA GLY A 220 -3.04 -15.49 3.02
C GLY A 220 -2.15 -15.89 1.83
N LEU A 221 -2.67 -15.80 0.60
CA LEU A 221 -1.95 -16.14 -0.63
C LEU A 221 -0.72 -15.22 -0.86
N ARG A 222 -0.73 -14.01 -0.30
CA ARG A 222 0.33 -12.98 -0.44
C ARG A 222 1.43 -13.06 0.63
N LEU A 223 1.28 -13.92 1.63
CA LEU A 223 2.20 -13.98 2.77
C LEU A 223 3.65 -14.31 2.34
N VAL A 224 3.78 -15.33 1.50
CA VAL A 224 5.08 -15.81 0.99
C VAL A 224 5.27 -15.28 -0.42
N LYS A 225 6.23 -14.35 -0.56
CA LYS A 225 6.51 -13.66 -1.80
C LYS A 225 7.29 -14.57 -2.75
N ASP A 226 6.91 -14.56 -4.02
CA ASP A 226 7.73 -15.17 -5.07
C ASP A 226 8.93 -14.28 -5.46
N GLU A 227 9.82 -14.82 -6.30
CA GLU A 227 11.06 -14.14 -6.68
C GLU A 227 10.81 -12.79 -7.38
N TRP A 228 9.70 -12.65 -8.10
CA TRP A 228 9.35 -11.40 -8.77
C TRP A 228 8.85 -10.36 -7.77
N GLU A 229 7.99 -10.75 -6.83
CA GLU A 229 7.53 -9.86 -5.74
C GLU A 229 8.71 -9.35 -4.90
N ILE A 230 9.65 -10.23 -4.56
CA ILE A 230 10.88 -9.85 -3.83
C ILE A 230 11.70 -8.85 -4.66
N GLY A 231 11.75 -9.02 -5.99
CA GLY A 231 12.37 -8.07 -6.92
C GLY A 231 11.74 -6.68 -6.85
N GLU A 232 10.40 -6.60 -6.85
CA GLU A 232 9.67 -5.33 -6.75
C GLU A 232 9.85 -4.68 -5.37
N LEU A 233 9.87 -5.45 -4.28
CA LEU A 233 10.16 -4.92 -2.93
C LEU A 233 11.59 -4.37 -2.81
N ARG A 234 12.58 -5.03 -3.41
CA ARG A 234 13.95 -4.47 -3.49
C ARG A 234 13.99 -3.17 -4.30
N ALA A 235 13.21 -3.08 -5.38
CA ALA A 235 13.09 -1.85 -6.15
C ALA A 235 12.43 -0.73 -5.33
N ALA A 236 11.37 -1.03 -4.57
CA ALA A 236 10.71 -0.10 -3.66
C ALA A 236 11.70 0.45 -2.61
N CYS A 237 12.47 -0.44 -1.97
CA CYS A 237 13.52 -0.07 -1.02
C CYS A 237 14.58 0.82 -1.66
N THR A 238 15.02 0.51 -2.89
CA THR A 238 16.03 1.30 -3.62
C THR A 238 15.54 2.73 -3.88
N SER A 239 14.32 2.88 -4.39
CA SER A 239 13.72 4.20 -4.64
C SER A 239 13.48 4.97 -3.33
N THR A 240 13.15 4.25 -2.25
CA THR A 240 12.99 4.81 -0.90
C THR A 240 14.31 5.36 -0.36
N VAL A 241 15.42 4.62 -0.49
CA VAL A 241 16.78 5.08 -0.15
C VAL A 241 17.13 6.37 -0.90
N ASN A 242 16.78 6.46 -2.19
CA ASN A 242 16.96 7.68 -2.99
C ASN A 242 16.12 8.85 -2.43
N GLY A 243 14.89 8.58 -1.97
CA GLY A 243 13.98 9.56 -1.39
C GLY A 243 14.51 10.13 -0.08
N PHE A 244 14.98 9.27 0.82
CA PHE A 244 15.66 9.69 2.05
C PHE A 244 16.93 10.51 1.75
N THR A 245 17.71 10.10 0.76
CA THR A 245 18.90 10.83 0.31
C THR A 245 18.55 12.24 -0.21
N ASP A 246 17.47 12.38 -0.96
CA ASP A 246 16.97 13.68 -1.41
C ASP A 246 16.53 14.56 -0.25
N VAL A 247 15.79 14.00 0.72
CA VAL A 247 15.36 14.73 1.91
C VAL A 247 16.56 15.29 2.65
N VAL A 248 17.59 14.47 2.91
CA VAL A 248 18.78 14.92 3.66
C VAL A 248 19.47 16.10 2.98
N ARG A 249 19.58 16.07 1.64
CA ARG A 249 20.15 17.20 0.87
C ARG A 249 19.33 18.49 0.96
N GLU A 250 18.03 18.37 1.23
CA GLU A 250 17.08 19.48 1.26
C GLU A 250 16.71 19.93 2.69
N LEU A 251 17.23 19.28 3.74
CA LEU A 251 16.91 19.64 5.15
C LEU A 251 17.22 21.10 5.47
N GLY A 252 18.29 21.66 4.92
CA GLY A 252 18.62 23.08 5.10
C GLY A 252 17.52 24.03 4.58
N ARG A 253 16.78 23.63 3.53
CA ARG A 253 15.61 24.39 3.05
C ARG A 253 14.35 24.10 3.84
N ALA A 254 14.20 22.87 4.35
CA ALA A 254 13.09 22.51 5.23
C ALA A 254 13.03 23.40 6.49
N VAL A 255 14.19 23.72 7.07
CA VAL A 255 14.31 24.65 8.22
C VAL A 255 13.71 26.04 7.94
N ALA A 256 13.78 26.50 6.70
CA ALA A 256 13.21 27.80 6.30
C ALA A 256 11.72 27.71 5.90
N THR A 257 11.11 26.51 5.98
CA THR A 257 9.75 26.24 5.50
C THR A 257 8.95 25.46 6.55
N SER A 258 8.80 24.14 6.39
CA SER A 258 8.02 23.26 7.26
C SER A 258 8.29 21.79 6.94
N GLU A 259 7.74 20.89 7.75
CA GLU A 259 7.66 19.45 7.49
C GLU A 259 7.11 19.11 6.08
N ARG A 260 6.18 19.91 5.52
CA ARG A 260 5.66 19.72 4.14
C ARG A 260 6.73 19.79 3.06
N TRP A 261 7.83 20.52 3.29
CA TRP A 261 8.94 20.54 2.34
C TRP A 261 9.64 19.17 2.28
N ILE A 262 9.76 18.51 3.43
CA ILE A 262 10.31 17.16 3.53
C ILE A 262 9.37 16.17 2.84
N GLU A 263 8.08 16.19 3.17
CA GLU A 263 7.04 15.38 2.53
C GLU A 263 7.09 15.53 1.00
N GLY A 264 7.04 16.77 0.49
CA GLY A 264 7.06 17.04 -0.95
C GLY A 264 8.37 16.64 -1.64
N THR A 265 9.50 16.70 -0.92
CA THR A 265 10.79 16.25 -1.45
C THR A 265 10.81 14.73 -1.64
N PHE A 266 10.33 13.97 -0.64
CA PHE A 266 10.21 12.53 -0.75
C PHE A 266 9.16 12.13 -1.80
N TRP A 267 7.98 12.76 -1.77
CA TRP A 267 6.89 12.49 -2.72
C TRP A 267 7.33 12.69 -4.18
N ARG A 268 8.14 13.72 -4.46
CA ARG A 268 8.70 13.92 -5.80
C ARG A 268 9.51 12.71 -6.27
N ARG A 269 10.31 12.09 -5.38
CA ARG A 269 11.05 10.87 -5.71
C ARG A 269 10.09 9.71 -5.95
N ALA A 270 9.14 9.51 -5.04
CA ALA A 270 8.15 8.43 -5.12
C ALA A 270 7.36 8.49 -6.43
N ARG A 271 6.92 9.68 -6.85
CA ARG A 271 6.14 9.88 -8.07
C ARG A 271 6.95 9.74 -9.36
N VAL A 272 8.28 9.92 -9.31
CA VAL A 272 9.16 9.84 -10.49
C VAL A 272 9.72 8.43 -10.69
N GLU A 273 10.03 7.73 -9.60
CA GLU A 273 10.61 6.38 -9.64
C GLU A 273 9.61 5.25 -9.38
N GLY A 274 8.38 5.60 -8.98
CA GLY A 274 7.31 4.66 -8.66
C GLY A 274 5.93 5.21 -9.02
N ASN A 275 4.89 4.54 -8.52
CA ASN A 275 3.52 4.99 -8.67
C ASN A 275 3.24 6.21 -7.77
N ASP A 276 3.40 6.05 -6.45
CA ASP A 276 3.17 7.09 -5.45
C ASP A 276 3.95 6.74 -4.17
N VAL A 277 3.65 7.40 -3.06
CA VAL A 277 4.00 6.89 -1.72
C VAL A 277 3.10 5.71 -1.34
N GLY A 278 3.64 4.70 -0.65
CA GLY A 278 2.85 3.55 -0.19
C GLY A 278 1.83 3.88 0.89
N TYR A 279 2.08 4.96 1.61
CA TYR A 279 1.25 5.49 2.69
C TYR A 279 1.60 6.97 2.88
N GLY A 280 0.77 7.70 3.63
CA GLY A 280 1.03 9.11 3.90
C GLY A 280 2.35 9.29 4.63
N THR A 281 3.32 9.94 3.98
CA THR A 281 4.63 10.25 4.56
C THR A 281 4.48 10.92 5.93
N ILE A 282 5.21 10.44 6.93
CA ILE A 282 5.29 11.03 8.25
C ILE A 282 6.61 11.78 8.33
N ALA A 283 6.55 13.11 8.25
CA ALA A 283 7.71 13.99 8.37
C ALA A 283 7.62 14.72 9.71
N ALA A 284 7.97 14.06 10.81
CA ALA A 284 7.66 14.52 12.15
C ALA A 284 8.90 15.15 12.83
N ALA A 285 8.93 16.48 12.92
CA ALA A 285 10.00 17.23 13.55
C ALA A 285 9.72 17.49 15.05
N GLY A 286 10.76 17.39 15.87
CA GLY A 286 10.72 17.68 17.30
C GLY A 286 9.64 16.85 18.02
N PRO A 287 8.77 17.48 18.85
CA PRO A 287 7.71 16.78 19.56
C PRO A 287 6.70 16.06 18.67
N HIS A 288 6.58 16.37 17.37
CA HIS A 288 5.67 15.62 16.49
C HIS A 288 6.13 14.17 16.32
N ALA A 289 7.43 13.88 16.49
CA ALA A 289 7.97 12.53 16.44
C ALA A 289 7.35 11.59 17.50
N THR A 290 6.67 12.12 18.53
CA THR A 290 5.95 11.32 19.53
C THR A 290 4.52 10.96 19.11
N THR A 291 4.07 11.40 17.93
CA THR A 291 2.77 11.05 17.33
C THR A 291 2.98 10.05 16.20
N LEU A 292 2.56 8.80 16.42
CA LEU A 292 2.93 7.66 15.55
C LEU A 292 2.59 7.87 14.08
N HIS A 293 1.41 8.41 13.76
CA HIS A 293 0.95 8.69 12.39
C HIS A 293 0.77 10.19 12.14
N TRP A 294 1.82 10.98 12.36
CA TRP A 294 1.80 12.41 12.06
C TRP A 294 1.91 12.68 10.55
N VAL A 295 0.76 12.66 9.87
CA VAL A 295 0.69 12.89 8.40
C VAL A 295 0.23 14.30 8.03
N ARG A 296 -0.02 15.17 9.02
CA ARG A 296 -0.40 16.56 8.77
C ARG A 296 0.78 17.39 8.26
N ASN A 297 1.97 17.04 8.74
CA ASN A 297 3.27 17.57 8.34
C ASN A 297 3.29 19.11 8.27
N ASP A 298 2.62 19.81 9.18
CA ASP A 298 2.51 21.27 9.14
C ASP A 298 3.35 21.98 10.21
N GLY A 299 4.25 21.25 10.87
CA GLY A 299 5.17 21.77 11.89
C GLY A 299 6.39 22.50 11.34
N ASP A 300 7.00 23.29 12.23
CA ASP A 300 8.30 23.91 12.00
C ASP A 300 9.42 22.87 12.07
N VAL A 301 10.45 23.02 11.23
CA VAL A 301 11.67 22.18 11.27
C VAL A 301 12.78 22.98 11.92
N ARG A 302 13.27 22.57 13.10
CA ARG A 302 14.19 23.38 13.90
C ARG A 302 15.55 22.71 14.12
N PRO A 303 16.67 23.43 13.92
CA PRO A 303 17.99 22.90 14.26
C PRO A 303 18.08 22.51 15.74
N GLY A 304 18.67 21.34 16.02
CA GLY A 304 18.81 20.78 17.37
C GLY A 304 17.69 19.82 17.77
N GLU A 305 16.58 19.77 17.02
CA GLU A 305 15.54 18.75 17.16
C GLU A 305 15.82 17.54 16.25
N LEU A 306 15.11 16.45 16.50
CA LEU A 306 15.09 15.27 15.63
C LEU A 306 14.00 15.40 14.57
N LEU A 307 14.22 14.80 13.42
CA LEU A 307 13.21 14.49 12.41
C LEU A 307 13.03 12.97 12.43
N LEU A 308 11.84 12.49 12.77
CA LEU A 308 11.43 11.13 12.46
C LEU A 308 10.77 11.17 11.07
N LEU A 309 11.46 10.61 10.08
CA LEU A 309 10.92 10.44 8.73
C LEU A 309 10.59 8.97 8.52
N ASP A 310 9.30 8.70 8.36
CA ASP A 310 8.75 7.40 8.02
C ASP A 310 8.03 7.54 6.67
N ALA A 311 8.59 6.87 5.66
CA ALA A 311 8.18 7.02 4.27
C ALA A 311 8.61 5.83 3.40
N GLY A 312 7.74 5.45 2.48
CA GLY A 312 7.96 4.35 1.54
C GLY A 312 7.52 4.71 0.12
N VAL A 313 8.33 4.35 -0.87
CA VAL A 313 7.92 4.43 -2.28
C VAL A 313 7.07 3.21 -2.62
N GLU A 314 5.93 3.43 -3.29
CA GLU A 314 5.16 2.40 -3.97
C GLU A 314 5.64 2.33 -5.43
N THR A 315 6.04 1.15 -5.88
CA THR A 315 6.49 0.90 -7.25
C THR A 315 5.34 1.02 -8.25
N HIS A 316 5.66 1.08 -9.55
CA HIS A 316 4.65 1.05 -10.62
C HIS A 316 3.81 -0.23 -10.67
N THR A 317 4.21 -1.28 -9.95
CA THR A 317 3.50 -2.56 -9.80
C THR A 317 2.79 -2.68 -8.44
N LEU A 318 2.78 -1.57 -7.68
CA LEU A 318 2.12 -1.37 -6.38
C LEU A 318 2.77 -2.05 -5.17
N TYR A 319 3.96 -2.65 -5.28
CA TYR A 319 4.71 -3.09 -4.09
C TYR A 319 5.36 -1.90 -3.42
N THR A 320 5.34 -1.86 -2.10
CA THR A 320 5.86 -0.72 -1.34
C THR A 320 6.89 -1.12 -0.29
N ALA A 321 7.79 -0.19 0.00
CA ALA A 321 8.71 -0.26 1.13
C ALA A 321 8.10 0.44 2.34
N ASP A 322 8.61 0.17 3.53
CA ASP A 322 8.24 0.87 4.76
C ASP A 322 9.49 1.11 5.61
N VAL A 323 9.97 2.35 5.60
CA VAL A 323 11.26 2.67 6.19
C VAL A 323 11.14 3.93 7.02
N THR A 324 11.59 3.81 8.27
CA THR A 324 11.76 4.94 9.19
C THR A 324 13.24 5.20 9.47
N ARG A 325 13.65 6.46 9.37
CA ARG A 325 14.90 6.97 9.98
C ARG A 325 14.61 8.18 10.85
N THR A 326 15.19 8.17 12.05
CA THR A 326 15.24 9.35 12.91
C THR A 326 16.58 10.07 12.74
N LEU A 327 16.55 11.34 12.33
CA LEU A 327 17.71 12.12 11.91
C LEU A 327 17.85 13.40 12.75
N PRO A 328 19.05 13.79 13.21
CA PRO A 328 19.26 15.08 13.83
C PRO A 328 19.19 16.18 12.77
N ILE A 329 18.28 17.15 12.90
CA ILE A 329 18.04 18.17 11.86
C ILE A 329 19.29 19.01 11.56
N ASN A 330 20.16 19.22 12.56
CA ASN A 330 21.44 19.94 12.41
C ASN A 330 22.62 19.01 12.05
N GLY A 331 22.39 17.73 11.81
CA GLY A 331 23.38 16.73 11.39
C GLY A 331 24.13 16.02 12.51
N THR A 332 23.88 16.32 13.79
CA THR A 332 24.55 15.67 14.93
C THR A 332 23.60 15.44 16.11
N PHE A 333 23.63 14.25 16.71
CA PHE A 333 22.83 13.94 17.88
C PHE A 333 23.38 14.63 19.14
N THR A 334 22.48 15.15 19.97
CA THR A 334 22.84 15.49 21.36
C THR A 334 23.09 14.22 22.18
N PRO A 335 23.78 14.28 23.33
CA PRO A 335 24.01 13.10 24.16
C PRO A 335 22.73 12.37 24.57
N LEU A 336 21.63 13.10 24.84
CA LEU A 336 20.34 12.50 25.18
C LEU A 336 19.66 11.85 23.97
N GLN A 337 19.65 12.53 22.83
CA GLN A 337 19.11 11.97 21.59
C GLN A 337 19.87 10.69 21.20
N ARG A 338 21.20 10.72 21.26
CA ARG A 338 22.07 9.56 21.00
C ARG A 338 21.77 8.40 21.95
N LYS A 339 21.62 8.68 23.25
CA LYS A 339 21.26 7.67 24.26
C LYS A 339 19.94 6.95 23.92
N ILE A 340 18.91 7.70 23.53
CA ILE A 340 17.60 7.12 23.15
C ILE A 340 17.71 6.39 21.81
N TYR A 341 18.42 6.97 20.86
CA TYR A 341 18.62 6.40 19.53
C TYR A 341 19.35 5.06 19.58
N ASP A 342 20.47 4.97 20.30
CA ASP A 342 21.24 3.73 20.44
C ASP A 342 20.42 2.62 21.12
N ALA A 343 19.53 2.96 22.07
CA ALA A 343 18.63 1.97 22.66
C ALA A 343 17.59 1.41 21.67
N VAL A 344 17.06 2.26 20.79
CA VAL A 344 16.16 1.82 19.71
C VAL A 344 16.93 1.00 18.67
N TYR A 345 18.15 1.40 18.33
CA TYR A 345 19.03 0.63 17.44
C TYR A 345 19.34 -0.77 18.01
N ASP A 346 19.74 -0.86 19.28
CA ASP A 346 19.98 -2.15 19.94
C ASP A 346 18.72 -3.05 19.93
N ALA A 347 17.54 -2.46 20.14
CA ALA A 347 16.28 -3.17 20.08
C ALA A 347 15.97 -3.67 18.65
N GLN A 348 16.29 -2.86 17.64
CA GLN A 348 16.10 -3.24 16.24
C GLN A 348 17.02 -4.40 15.86
N GLU A 349 18.30 -4.34 16.23
CA GLU A 349 19.26 -5.42 15.97
C GLU A 349 18.84 -6.73 16.66
N ALA A 350 18.32 -6.66 17.90
CA ALA A 350 17.77 -7.83 18.58
C ALA A 350 16.53 -8.39 17.86
N GLY A 351 15.64 -7.52 17.37
CA GLY A 351 14.49 -7.90 16.56
C GLY A 351 14.91 -8.58 15.25
N ILE A 352 15.76 -7.95 14.45
CA ILE A 352 16.25 -8.47 13.17
C ILE A 352 16.96 -9.81 13.36
N ALA A 353 17.76 -9.98 14.41
CA ALA A 353 18.43 -11.24 14.70
C ALA A 353 17.45 -12.40 15.01
N ALA A 354 16.24 -12.10 15.50
CA ALA A 354 15.20 -13.08 15.77
C ALA A 354 14.35 -13.43 14.53
N VAL A 355 14.39 -12.61 13.46
CA VAL A 355 13.72 -12.91 12.19
C VAL A 355 14.50 -14.01 11.46
N ARG A 356 13.96 -15.23 11.44
CA ARG A 356 14.61 -16.38 10.79
C ARG A 356 13.59 -17.45 10.40
N PRO A 357 13.89 -18.28 9.39
CA PRO A 357 13.02 -19.41 9.03
C PRO A 357 12.82 -20.34 10.22
N GLY A 358 11.59 -20.78 10.44
CA GLY A 358 11.21 -21.63 11.57
C GLY A 358 11.04 -20.90 12.91
N GLY A 359 11.35 -19.61 13.00
CA GLY A 359 11.02 -18.76 14.16
C GLY A 359 9.53 -18.39 14.18
N GLY A 360 9.00 -18.03 15.34
CA GLY A 360 7.65 -17.48 15.43
C GLY A 360 7.62 -16.02 14.99
N PHE A 361 6.51 -15.57 14.37
CA PHE A 361 6.33 -14.16 14.03
C PHE A 361 6.50 -13.25 15.26
N ARG A 362 6.13 -13.69 16.46
CA ARG A 362 6.26 -12.84 17.66
C ARG A 362 7.69 -12.70 18.19
N ASP A 363 8.60 -13.58 17.78
CA ASP A 363 9.94 -13.68 18.38
C ASP A 363 10.72 -12.36 18.23
N PHE A 364 10.59 -11.67 17.09
CA PHE A 364 11.28 -10.38 16.85
C PHE A 364 10.69 -9.25 17.70
N HIS A 365 9.37 -9.22 17.87
CA HIS A 365 8.70 -8.26 18.74
C HIS A 365 9.15 -8.46 20.19
N ASP A 366 9.10 -9.70 20.68
CA ASP A 366 9.46 -10.02 22.07
C ASP A 366 10.95 -9.72 22.35
N ALA A 367 11.84 -9.98 21.38
CA ALA A 367 13.26 -9.66 21.46
C ALA A 367 13.51 -8.14 21.57
N ALA A 368 12.89 -7.34 20.71
CA ALA A 368 13.03 -5.89 20.74
C ALA A 368 12.42 -5.27 22.01
N GLN A 369 11.22 -5.72 22.41
CA GLN A 369 10.55 -5.22 23.62
C GLN A 369 11.36 -5.50 24.88
N ARG A 370 12.05 -6.63 24.95
CA ARG A 370 12.97 -6.94 26.06
C ARG A 370 14.08 -5.92 26.17
N VAL A 371 14.77 -5.61 25.07
CA VAL A 371 15.85 -4.59 25.07
C VAL A 371 15.32 -3.24 25.55
N LEU A 372 14.17 -2.79 25.03
CA LEU A 372 13.57 -1.53 25.45
C LEU A 372 13.21 -1.54 26.94
N ALA A 373 12.63 -2.62 27.46
CA ALA A 373 12.31 -2.77 28.88
C ALA A 373 13.56 -2.69 29.77
N GLU A 374 14.65 -3.36 29.37
CA GLU A 374 15.93 -3.33 30.09
C GLU A 374 16.52 -1.91 30.13
N ARG A 375 16.47 -1.18 29.01
CA ARG A 375 16.94 0.21 28.94
C ARG A 375 16.11 1.16 29.81
N LEU A 376 14.79 1.00 29.82
CA LEU A 376 13.91 1.81 30.66
C LEU A 376 14.12 1.57 32.17
N LEU A 377 14.43 0.33 32.57
CA LEU A 377 14.84 -0.01 33.94
C LEU A 377 16.22 0.59 34.27
N GLU A 378 17.20 0.45 33.37
CA GLU A 378 18.56 0.98 33.53
C GLU A 378 18.54 2.51 33.73
N TRP A 379 17.66 3.22 33.01
CA TRP A 379 17.52 4.67 33.11
C TRP A 379 16.68 5.14 34.30
N GLY A 380 16.10 4.20 35.06
CA GLY A 380 15.23 4.51 36.19
C GLY A 380 13.89 5.13 35.79
N LEU A 381 13.46 4.99 34.54
CA LEU A 381 12.11 5.39 34.09
C LEU A 381 11.06 4.36 34.54
N ILE A 382 11.49 3.12 34.75
CA ILE A 382 10.76 2.11 35.51
C ILE A 382 11.57 1.79 36.76
N ASP A 383 10.91 1.73 37.92
CA ASP A 383 11.57 1.50 39.21
C ASP A 383 12.08 0.05 39.32
N ALA A 384 13.39 -0.12 39.10
CA ALA A 384 14.08 -1.40 39.18
C ALA A 384 14.15 -1.99 40.62
N SER A 385 13.77 -1.24 41.65
CA SER A 385 13.60 -1.78 43.00
C SER A 385 12.25 -2.47 43.21
N VAL A 386 11.29 -2.23 42.31
CA VAL A 386 9.93 -2.79 42.35
C VAL A 386 9.74 -3.87 41.28
N TYR A 387 10.30 -3.69 40.09
CA TYR A 387 10.12 -4.58 38.96
C TYR A 387 11.46 -5.08 38.39
N ASP A 388 11.52 -6.36 38.02
CA ASP A 388 12.55 -6.88 37.10
C ASP A 388 12.01 -6.88 35.65
N VAL A 389 12.89 -7.18 34.68
CA VAL A 389 12.53 -7.18 33.26
C VAL A 389 11.37 -8.13 32.93
N GLU A 390 11.33 -9.31 33.55
CA GLU A 390 10.25 -10.27 33.31
C GLU A 390 8.91 -9.71 33.76
N LYS A 391 8.86 -9.05 34.93
CA LYS A 391 7.63 -8.45 35.43
C LYS A 391 7.19 -7.24 34.60
N VAL A 392 8.14 -6.44 34.10
CA VAL A 392 7.86 -5.34 33.17
C VAL A 392 7.17 -5.86 31.91
N LEU A 393 7.73 -6.90 31.28
CA LEU A 393 7.20 -7.49 30.05
C LEU A 393 5.84 -8.19 30.29
N GLU A 394 5.68 -8.94 31.39
CA GLU A 394 4.42 -9.59 31.77
C GLU A 394 3.26 -8.57 31.88
N LEU A 395 3.53 -7.42 32.49
CA LEU A 395 2.56 -6.36 32.69
C LEU A 395 2.45 -5.38 31.51
N GLY A 396 3.41 -5.42 30.58
CA GLY A 396 3.53 -4.47 29.48
C GLY A 396 3.81 -3.03 29.90
N LEU A 397 4.53 -2.80 31.01
CA LEU A 397 4.76 -1.45 31.54
C LEU A 397 5.59 -0.56 30.61
N GLN A 398 6.53 -1.16 29.86
CA GLN A 398 7.35 -0.47 28.88
C GLN A 398 6.51 0.17 27.78
N ARG A 399 5.32 -0.40 27.49
CA ARG A 399 4.45 0.06 26.41
C ARG A 399 3.99 1.49 26.58
N ARG A 400 4.10 2.10 27.77
CA ARG A 400 3.88 3.55 27.94
C ARG A 400 4.64 4.40 26.92
N TRP A 401 5.85 3.97 26.54
CA TRP A 401 6.72 4.67 25.59
C TRP A 401 6.98 3.90 24.30
N THR A 402 6.42 2.70 24.12
CA THR A 402 6.56 1.85 22.92
C THR A 402 5.24 1.10 22.64
N LEU A 403 4.20 1.83 22.22
CA LEU A 403 2.83 1.31 22.21
C LEU A 403 2.50 0.37 21.03
N HIS A 404 3.17 0.55 19.89
CA HIS A 404 2.88 -0.19 18.65
C HIS A 404 3.60 -1.56 18.61
N GLY A 405 3.16 -2.41 17.69
CA GLY A 405 3.89 -3.64 17.37
C GLY A 405 5.27 -3.28 16.80
N THR A 406 6.23 -4.19 16.90
CA THR A 406 7.57 -3.95 16.36
C THR A 406 7.67 -4.18 14.86
N GLY A 407 6.54 -4.48 14.19
CA GLY A 407 6.47 -4.67 12.76
C GLY A 407 5.24 -5.43 12.29
N HIS A 408 5.09 -5.51 10.99
CA HIS A 408 3.99 -6.16 10.27
C HIS A 408 4.50 -6.77 8.95
N MET A 409 3.73 -7.64 8.30
CA MET A 409 4.08 -8.07 6.94
C MET A 409 3.98 -6.90 5.97
N LEU A 410 4.76 -6.98 4.90
CA LEU A 410 4.88 -5.95 3.88
C LEU A 410 4.82 -6.55 2.47
N GLY A 411 4.18 -5.84 1.53
CA GLY A 411 3.99 -6.31 0.17
C GLY A 411 3.32 -5.27 -0.73
N LEU A 412 2.24 -5.68 -1.41
CA LEU A 412 1.39 -4.77 -2.18
C LEU A 412 0.71 -3.71 -1.29
N ASP A 413 0.42 -4.03 -0.04
CA ASP A 413 -0.06 -3.06 0.95
C ASP A 413 1.03 -2.88 2.02
N VAL A 414 1.14 -1.67 2.57
CA VAL A 414 2.11 -1.37 3.66
C VAL A 414 1.89 -2.30 4.86
N HIS A 415 0.65 -2.36 5.34
CA HIS A 415 0.19 -3.36 6.30
C HIS A 415 -0.39 -4.55 5.53
N ASP A 416 0.50 -5.38 4.98
CA ASP A 416 0.13 -6.51 4.14
C ASP A 416 -0.61 -7.59 4.92
N CYS A 417 -1.41 -8.38 4.20
CA CYS A 417 -2.08 -9.57 4.73
C CYS A 417 -3.00 -9.30 5.94
N ALA A 418 -3.59 -8.10 6.04
CA ALA A 418 -4.42 -7.67 7.17
C ALA A 418 -5.65 -8.55 7.47
N HIS A 419 -6.11 -9.34 6.49
CA HIS A 419 -7.23 -10.27 6.63
C HIS A 419 -6.79 -11.72 6.80
N ALA A 420 -5.48 -12.00 6.82
CA ALA A 420 -4.98 -13.34 7.10
C ALA A 420 -5.41 -13.82 8.49
N ARG A 421 -5.67 -15.13 8.60
CA ARG A 421 -6.01 -15.73 9.89
C ARG A 421 -4.85 -15.55 10.85
N ARG A 422 -5.16 -15.40 12.15
CA ARG A 422 -4.17 -15.21 13.20
C ARG A 422 -3.11 -16.32 13.20
N GLU A 423 -3.53 -17.57 13.00
CA GLU A 423 -2.63 -18.73 12.91
C GLU A 423 -1.63 -18.65 11.75
N ASN A 424 -1.98 -17.92 10.68
CA ASN A 424 -1.16 -17.72 9.49
C ASN A 424 -0.44 -16.35 9.51
N TYR A 425 -0.61 -15.56 10.57
CA TYR A 425 -0.02 -14.23 10.70
C TYR A 425 0.70 -14.08 12.04
N VAL A 426 0.06 -13.47 13.05
CA VAL A 426 0.68 -13.18 14.35
C VAL A 426 1.15 -14.43 15.09
N ASP A 427 0.49 -15.58 14.90
CA ASP A 427 0.89 -16.85 15.52
C ASP A 427 1.62 -17.79 14.53
N ALA A 428 2.00 -17.29 13.36
CA ALA A 428 2.65 -18.09 12.32
C ALA A 428 4.12 -18.39 12.62
N VAL A 429 4.59 -19.46 11.99
CA VAL A 429 6.00 -19.74 11.80
C VAL A 429 6.47 -18.98 10.56
N LEU A 430 7.60 -18.29 10.68
CA LEU A 430 8.23 -17.57 9.59
C LEU A 430 8.79 -18.55 8.55
N GLU A 431 8.45 -18.34 7.29
CA GLU A 431 8.91 -19.13 6.15
C GLU A 431 9.74 -18.27 5.18
N PRO A 432 10.73 -18.85 4.48
CA PRO A 432 11.46 -18.14 3.44
C PRO A 432 10.52 -17.51 2.41
N GLY A 433 10.76 -16.24 2.06
CA GLY A 433 9.90 -15.46 1.17
C GLY A 433 8.90 -14.56 1.91
N MET A 434 8.68 -14.72 3.22
CA MET A 434 7.96 -13.71 3.99
C MET A 434 8.78 -12.42 4.11
N VAL A 435 8.12 -11.27 3.99
CA VAL A 435 8.74 -9.95 4.17
C VAL A 435 7.96 -9.18 5.22
N LEU A 436 8.66 -8.64 6.21
CA LEU A 436 8.10 -7.87 7.32
C LEU A 436 8.98 -6.68 7.71
N THR A 437 8.37 -5.67 8.33
CA THR A 437 9.10 -4.56 8.94
C THR A 437 9.68 -4.96 10.30
N VAL A 438 10.78 -4.32 10.70
CA VAL A 438 11.30 -4.34 12.08
C VAL A 438 11.56 -2.91 12.54
N GLU A 439 10.62 -2.37 13.32
CA GLU A 439 10.42 -0.95 13.59
C GLU A 439 10.26 -0.59 15.09
N PRO A 440 11.16 -0.98 16.01
CA PRO A 440 11.03 -0.54 17.39
C PRO A 440 11.12 0.99 17.50
N GLY A 441 10.47 1.53 18.53
CA GLY A 441 10.52 2.96 18.82
C GLY A 441 10.25 3.31 20.27
N LEU A 442 10.76 4.47 20.68
CA LEU A 442 10.55 5.11 21.97
C LEU A 442 9.99 6.52 21.78
N TYR A 443 8.90 6.84 22.47
CA TYR A 443 8.16 8.09 22.31
C TYR A 443 7.83 8.69 23.68
N PHE A 444 8.50 9.79 24.00
CA PHE A 444 8.31 10.50 25.27
C PHE A 444 7.44 11.73 25.04
N GLN A 445 6.14 11.63 25.29
CA GLN A 445 5.20 12.73 25.04
C GLN A 445 5.62 14.02 25.75
N ALA A 446 5.36 15.17 25.11
CA ALA A 446 5.76 16.48 25.63
C ALA A 446 5.18 16.80 27.02
N ASP A 447 4.01 16.22 27.33
CA ASP A 447 3.29 16.37 28.60
C ASP A 447 3.49 15.20 29.57
N ASP A 448 4.37 14.25 29.27
CA ASP A 448 4.64 13.12 30.15
C ASP A 448 5.48 13.54 31.38
N LEU A 449 4.78 13.86 32.47
CA LEU A 449 5.40 14.21 33.75
C LEU A 449 6.07 13.03 34.47
N THR A 450 5.94 11.80 33.98
CA THR A 450 6.61 10.62 34.57
C THR A 450 8.04 10.42 34.09
N VAL A 451 8.48 11.20 33.10
CA VAL A 451 9.88 11.24 32.66
C VAL A 451 10.53 12.59 32.98
N PRO A 452 11.87 12.65 33.11
CA PRO A 452 12.59 13.91 33.27
C PRO A 452 12.28 14.87 32.12
N GLU A 453 12.26 16.17 32.43
CA GLU A 453 11.87 17.22 31.47
C GLU A 453 12.67 17.16 30.16
N GLU A 454 13.94 16.80 30.22
CA GLU A 454 14.82 16.68 29.06
C GLU A 454 14.41 15.59 28.05
N TYR A 455 13.68 14.54 28.47
CA TYR A 455 13.21 13.48 27.56
C TYR A 455 11.96 13.90 26.79
N ARG A 456 11.20 14.87 27.29
CA ARG A 456 9.87 15.20 26.78
C ARG A 456 9.95 15.77 25.37
N GLY A 457 9.09 15.28 24.49
CA GLY A 457 9.06 15.64 23.08
C GLY A 457 10.12 14.92 22.23
N VAL A 458 10.82 13.91 22.76
CA VAL A 458 11.76 13.09 21.99
C VAL A 458 11.07 11.81 21.53
N GLY A 459 10.99 11.62 20.22
CA GLY A 459 10.55 10.38 19.58
C GLY A 459 11.65 9.82 18.69
N VAL A 460 11.88 8.51 18.76
CA VAL A 460 12.80 7.79 17.88
C VAL A 460 12.15 6.50 17.42
N ARG A 461 12.17 6.26 16.11
CA ARG A 461 11.90 4.96 15.47
C ARG A 461 12.99 4.68 14.43
N ILE A 462 13.37 3.43 14.31
CA ILE A 462 14.28 2.93 13.27
C ILE A 462 13.64 1.68 12.70
N GLU A 463 13.47 1.64 11.39
CA GLU A 463 12.69 0.60 10.72
C GLU A 463 13.35 0.13 9.44
N ASP A 464 13.26 -1.17 9.18
CA ASP A 464 13.74 -1.78 7.94
C ASP A 464 12.83 -2.90 7.47
N ASP A 465 12.87 -3.12 6.15
CA ASP A 465 12.19 -4.20 5.45
C ASP A 465 13.06 -5.46 5.46
N ILE A 466 12.59 -6.51 6.12
CA ILE A 466 13.34 -7.74 6.34
C ILE A 466 12.69 -8.91 5.60
N LEU A 467 13.43 -9.49 4.66
CA LEU A 467 13.09 -10.73 3.96
C LEU A 467 13.59 -11.94 4.76
N VAL A 468 12.70 -12.86 5.10
CA VAL A 468 13.07 -14.18 5.62
C VAL A 468 13.69 -14.99 4.47
N THR A 469 14.91 -15.50 4.67
CA THR A 469 15.61 -16.33 3.68
C THR A 469 15.69 -17.79 4.16
N ALA A 470 16.25 -18.68 3.34
CA ALA A 470 16.39 -20.10 3.69
C ALA A 470 17.27 -20.34 4.93
N ASP A 471 18.23 -19.46 5.20
CA ASP A 471 19.24 -19.63 6.26
C ASP A 471 19.25 -18.49 7.28
N GLY A 472 18.31 -17.54 7.21
CA GLY A 472 18.27 -16.36 8.08
C GLY A 472 17.34 -15.28 7.55
N ASN A 473 17.87 -14.06 7.40
CA ASN A 473 17.14 -12.93 6.82
C ASN A 473 18.07 -12.04 5.97
N GLU A 474 17.46 -11.19 5.16
CA GLU A 474 18.09 -10.14 4.35
C GLU A 474 17.40 -8.81 4.66
N ASN A 475 18.17 -7.77 5.00
CA ASN A 475 17.65 -6.42 5.11
C ASN A 475 17.62 -5.78 3.71
N LEU A 476 16.43 -5.52 3.18
CA LEU A 476 16.22 -4.97 1.84
C LEU A 476 16.50 -3.45 1.78
N SER A 477 16.35 -2.75 2.91
CA SER A 477 16.56 -1.30 3.07
C SER A 477 17.95 -0.95 3.60
N VAL A 478 18.92 -1.87 3.52
CA VAL A 478 20.31 -1.72 3.99
C VAL A 478 21.06 -0.51 3.40
N GLY A 479 20.55 0.07 2.31
CA GLY A 479 21.11 1.28 1.69
C GLY A 479 21.06 2.55 2.56
N LEU A 480 20.30 2.54 3.66
CA LEU A 480 20.24 3.64 4.62
C LEU A 480 20.93 3.29 5.94
N PRO A 481 21.88 4.12 6.43
CA PRO A 481 22.59 3.85 7.68
C PRO A 481 21.66 3.88 8.88
N ARG A 482 22.06 3.17 9.94
CA ARG A 482 21.24 2.97 11.16
C ARG A 482 22.01 3.18 12.44
N GLN A 483 23.33 2.96 12.45
CA GLN A 483 24.14 3.36 13.60
C GLN A 483 24.25 4.89 13.59
N ALA A 484 24.13 5.53 14.75
CA ALA A 484 24.13 6.98 14.82
C ALA A 484 25.38 7.63 14.22
N ASP A 485 26.57 7.04 14.40
CA ASP A 485 27.81 7.55 13.78
C ASP A 485 27.77 7.45 12.24
N GLU A 486 27.18 6.39 11.70
CA GLU A 486 26.99 6.21 10.26
C GLU A 486 25.95 7.18 9.70
N VAL A 487 24.88 7.46 10.46
CA VAL A 487 23.86 8.45 10.11
C VAL A 487 24.48 9.85 10.04
N GLU A 488 25.23 10.27 11.06
CA GLU A 488 25.93 11.56 11.07
C GLU A 488 26.92 11.66 9.90
N ALA A 489 27.71 10.61 9.66
CA ALA A 489 28.67 10.58 8.55
C ALA A 489 28.00 10.65 7.18
N TRP A 490 26.90 9.93 6.99
CA TRP A 490 26.10 9.97 5.77
C TRP A 490 25.50 11.35 5.53
N MET A 491 24.85 11.93 6.54
CA MET A 491 24.28 13.28 6.43
C MET A 491 25.36 14.33 6.12
N ALA A 492 26.53 14.25 6.77
CA ALA A 492 27.65 15.12 6.49
C ALA A 492 28.17 14.98 5.05
N SER A 493 28.19 13.76 4.51
CA SER A 493 28.65 13.50 3.13
C SER A 493 27.75 14.09 2.05
N LEU A 494 26.47 14.32 2.35
CA LEU A 494 25.47 14.86 1.42
C LEU A 494 25.35 16.38 1.44
N ASN A 495 25.85 17.01 2.50
CA ASN A 495 25.79 18.46 2.75
C ASN A 495 27.10 19.21 2.42
N GLY A 496 28.01 18.55 1.68
CA GLY A 496 29.31 19.08 1.23
C GLY A 496 29.27 19.82 -0.10
#